data_AF-A0A6M3IGH0-F1
#
_entry.id   AF-A0A6M3IGH0-F1
#
_cell.length_a   1.000
_cell.length_b   1.000
_cell.length_c   1.000
_cell.angle_alpha   90.00
_cell.angle_beta   90.00
_cell.angle_gamma   90.00
#
_symmetry.space_group_name_H-M   'P 1'
#
loop_
_entity.id
_entity.type
_entity.pdbx_description
1 polymer ?
#
loop_
_entity_poly.entity_id
_entity_poly.type
_entity_poly.pdbx_seq_one_letter_code
_entity_poly.pdbx_strand_id
1 'polypeptide(L)'
;MVQKNIAHYLADLRLDLKDSGALWSDAELTRCVERAVGDYSRFSPRQLSKEVTIDYEVTGESFTTPAVSDVDYFVTAMDISASTSGTNCTIVTGHSRPDVPRPVLVTVTDANASITALVVIVKGYDTDNRYIEENFYLEGGLVQTGEQYFALVTAIEIDTIAGNGAADKLDVGTGSADGVYVQLAHKPVRLGTVTVTGKTLDTDYEMDYYNGQIAMKSGGAMVVSTAYAIAYTRSRIDIDLSTIIDDIIKVERIEYPAGEVPQRFDTPEVWGNILTVTGGIDSQHDMSDEEHLVIRYLAPHSAPSTQSSGSYPSHMDTVVELAASAYALFMKSLQYEHAAASSLTLLGTTLDYLGTAGASKTYIYKLIDDALAKVITYMETGATCAKSPLTIITTKIAVLRDAVETAVGAMETALGKVNTIDLDAATPDSATTVLKKYEDLINTVTNGADVGKLGAEYSRGWAEIAIARVQQSIAFGQEAASRLDDLRTYIEEAGGWTRIAETFIVEAQTHIAEANTIMAEATQHSNTAQANMLLADKFKEEANERRNEAWTIWQSPNQMSPNYTLGQRGQSA
;
A
#
# COMPACT_ATOMS: atom_id res chain seq x y z
N MET A 1 38.83 -1.14 -32.55
CA MET A 1 38.03 -0.31 -31.62
C MET A 1 38.32 -0.79 -30.22
N VAL A 2 38.45 0.11 -29.25
CA VAL A 2 38.57 -0.27 -27.83
C VAL A 2 37.18 -0.75 -27.38
N GLN A 3 37.09 -1.94 -26.79
CA GLN A 3 35.82 -2.45 -26.26
C GLN A 3 35.34 -1.58 -25.09
N LYS A 4 34.03 -1.31 -25.04
CA LYS A 4 33.40 -0.52 -23.98
C LYS A 4 33.27 -1.35 -22.68
N ASN A 5 33.63 -0.74 -21.56
CA ASN A 5 33.31 -1.22 -20.20
C ASN A 5 32.00 -0.55 -19.74
N ILE A 6 31.50 -0.88 -18.54
CA ILE A 6 30.19 -0.36 -18.09
C ILE A 6 30.17 1.16 -18.00
N ALA A 7 31.27 1.81 -17.59
CA ALA A 7 31.33 3.26 -17.46
C ALA A 7 31.14 3.98 -18.82
N HIS A 8 31.70 3.42 -19.90
CA HIS A 8 31.47 3.93 -21.25
C HIS A 8 30.00 3.79 -21.66
N TYR A 9 29.37 2.64 -21.42
CA TYR A 9 27.94 2.43 -21.69
C TYR A 9 27.06 3.42 -20.93
N LEU A 10 27.33 3.65 -19.64
CA LEU A 10 26.55 4.60 -18.84
C LEU A 10 26.67 6.03 -19.37
N ALA A 11 27.87 6.46 -19.78
CA ALA A 11 28.08 7.78 -20.35
C ALA A 11 27.34 7.96 -21.68
N ASP A 12 27.42 6.97 -22.57
CA ASP A 12 26.79 7.02 -23.88
C ASP A 12 25.26 6.94 -23.77
N LEU A 13 24.73 6.05 -22.91
CA LEU A 13 23.29 5.98 -22.61
C LEU A 13 22.75 7.28 -22.05
N ARG A 14 23.47 7.93 -21.13
CA ARG A 14 23.06 9.23 -20.59
C ARG A 14 23.01 10.30 -21.66
N LEU A 15 23.98 10.31 -22.58
CA LEU A 15 23.98 11.24 -23.71
C LEU A 15 22.79 10.98 -24.65
N ASP A 16 22.56 9.73 -25.03
CA ASP A 16 21.48 9.30 -25.92
C ASP A 16 20.09 9.58 -25.34
N LEU A 17 19.89 9.27 -24.05
CA LEU A 17 18.64 9.52 -23.31
C LEU A 17 18.48 10.99 -22.88
N LYS A 18 19.47 11.85 -23.17
CA LYS A 18 19.52 13.27 -22.75
C LYS A 18 19.37 13.42 -21.23
N ASP A 19 19.94 12.50 -20.46
CA ASP A 19 19.94 12.53 -19.00
C ASP A 19 21.18 13.22 -18.45
N SER A 20 20.97 14.24 -17.62
CA SER A 20 22.04 14.94 -16.90
C SER A 20 22.51 14.21 -15.64
N GLY A 21 21.93 13.07 -15.29
CA GLY A 21 22.18 12.37 -14.01
C GLY A 21 20.96 12.20 -13.13
N ALA A 22 19.83 12.80 -13.49
CA ALA A 22 18.68 12.97 -12.60
C ALA A 22 17.52 12.03 -12.91
N LEU A 23 17.42 11.53 -14.15
CA LEU A 23 16.27 10.75 -14.59
C LEU A 23 16.43 9.26 -14.34
N TRP A 24 17.65 8.74 -14.48
CA TRP A 24 18.00 7.34 -14.22
C TRP A 24 19.23 7.22 -13.32
N SER A 25 19.16 6.30 -12.36
CA SER A 25 20.32 5.90 -11.56
C SER A 25 21.27 5.00 -12.36
N ASP A 26 22.56 5.00 -12.02
CA ASP A 26 23.55 4.13 -12.68
C ASP A 26 23.21 2.64 -12.54
N ALA A 27 22.62 2.24 -11.41
CA ALA A 27 22.18 0.87 -11.16
C ALA A 27 21.03 0.45 -12.11
N GLU A 28 20.08 1.35 -12.37
CA GLU A 28 19.00 1.08 -13.34
C GLU A 28 19.55 0.94 -14.76
N LEU A 29 20.42 1.84 -15.19
CA LEU A 29 21.04 1.77 -16.52
C LEU A 29 21.92 0.53 -16.67
N THR A 30 22.63 0.12 -15.62
CA THR A 30 23.42 -1.13 -15.61
C THR A 30 22.51 -2.35 -15.84
N ARG A 31 21.38 -2.44 -15.14
CA ARG A 31 20.39 -3.51 -15.36
C ARG A 31 19.81 -3.50 -16.79
N CYS A 32 19.63 -2.32 -17.40
CA CYS A 32 19.22 -2.23 -18.81
C CYS A 32 20.26 -2.83 -19.76
N VAL A 33 21.54 -2.55 -19.52
CA VAL A 33 22.64 -3.12 -20.30
C VAL A 33 22.69 -4.64 -20.12
N GLU A 34 22.62 -5.13 -18.88
CA GLU A 34 22.57 -6.58 -18.59
C GLU A 34 21.39 -7.25 -19.29
N ARG A 35 20.21 -6.63 -19.29
CA ARG A 35 19.03 -7.14 -19.99
C ARG A 35 19.21 -7.16 -21.51
N ALA A 36 19.76 -6.11 -22.09
CA ALA A 36 20.05 -6.04 -23.52
C ALA A 36 21.06 -7.11 -23.95
N VAL A 37 22.11 -7.34 -23.16
CA VAL A 37 23.09 -8.41 -23.41
C VAL A 37 22.45 -9.80 -23.25
N GLY A 38 21.57 -9.96 -22.26
CA GLY A 38 20.78 -11.19 -22.09
C GLY A 38 19.91 -11.51 -23.29
N ASP A 39 19.25 -10.51 -23.89
CA ASP A 39 18.47 -10.73 -25.11
C ASP A 39 19.35 -10.99 -26.32
N TYR A 40 20.45 -10.25 -26.49
CA TYR A 40 21.43 -10.54 -27.54
C TYR A 40 21.92 -11.99 -27.47
N SER A 41 22.18 -12.49 -26.26
CA SER A 41 22.60 -13.87 -26.01
C SER A 41 21.59 -14.91 -26.46
N ARG A 42 20.29 -14.57 -26.54
CA ARG A 42 19.25 -15.46 -27.07
C ARG A 42 19.27 -15.53 -28.59
N PHE A 43 19.67 -14.47 -29.26
CA PHE A 43 19.77 -14.42 -30.73
C PHE A 43 21.11 -14.96 -31.25
N SER A 44 22.20 -14.65 -30.56
CA SER A 44 23.56 -15.00 -30.96
C SER A 44 24.36 -15.43 -29.73
N PRO A 45 24.11 -16.62 -29.17
CA PRO A 45 24.88 -17.12 -28.03
C PRO A 45 26.35 -17.34 -28.38
N ARG A 46 27.22 -17.33 -27.37
CA ARG A 46 28.64 -17.65 -27.52
C ARG A 46 28.80 -19.14 -27.73
N GLN A 47 29.63 -19.52 -28.69
CA GLN A 47 30.06 -20.91 -28.84
C GLN A 47 31.34 -21.10 -28.01
N LEU A 48 31.26 -21.94 -27.00
CA LEU A 48 32.38 -22.31 -26.14
C LEU A 48 32.67 -23.80 -26.24
N SER A 49 33.86 -24.19 -25.81
CA SER A 49 34.27 -25.58 -25.72
C SER A 49 34.94 -25.80 -24.38
N LYS A 50 34.57 -26.89 -23.70
CA LYS A 50 35.18 -27.32 -22.46
C LYS A 50 35.73 -28.72 -22.66
N GLU A 51 37.02 -28.87 -22.44
CA GLU A 51 37.66 -30.17 -22.40
C GLU A 51 37.59 -30.73 -20.97
N VAL A 52 37.23 -32.01 -20.89
CA VAL A 52 37.15 -32.80 -19.65
C VAL A 52 37.95 -34.08 -19.89
N THR A 53 38.91 -34.36 -19.01
CA THR A 53 39.59 -35.66 -18.97
C THR A 53 38.75 -36.60 -18.13
N ILE A 54 38.49 -37.79 -18.67
CA ILE A 54 37.66 -38.77 -17.99
C ILE A 54 38.56 -39.68 -17.16
N ASP A 55 38.35 -39.66 -15.85
CA ASP A 55 39.00 -40.55 -14.88
C ASP A 55 37.88 -41.20 -14.09
N TYR A 56 37.72 -42.52 -14.21
CA TYR A 56 36.61 -43.23 -13.56
C TYR A 56 36.95 -43.79 -12.20
N GLU A 57 38.19 -44.19 -11.96
CA GLU A 57 38.55 -44.96 -10.77
C GLU A 57 38.90 -44.03 -9.63
N VAL A 58 37.93 -43.82 -8.73
CA VAL A 58 38.16 -43.05 -7.52
C VAL A 58 38.66 -44.01 -6.44
N THR A 59 39.97 -44.07 -6.26
CA THR A 59 40.58 -44.83 -5.16
C THR A 59 40.94 -43.92 -3.99
N GLY A 60 40.36 -44.18 -2.82
CA GLY A 60 40.80 -43.54 -1.58
C GLY A 60 40.31 -42.11 -1.38
N GLU A 61 39.20 -41.73 -2.01
CA GLU A 61 38.46 -40.55 -1.56
C GLU A 61 38.06 -40.75 -0.09
N SER A 62 38.06 -39.67 0.69
CA SER A 62 37.63 -39.70 2.07
C SER A 62 36.43 -38.77 2.24
N PHE A 63 35.38 -39.27 2.89
CA PHE A 63 34.28 -38.43 3.36
C PHE A 63 34.20 -38.52 4.89
N THR A 64 33.75 -37.45 5.53
CA THR A 64 33.51 -37.42 6.98
C THR A 64 32.02 -37.49 7.24
N THR A 65 31.58 -38.47 8.02
CA THR A 65 30.17 -38.55 8.42
C THR A 65 29.76 -37.30 9.21
N PRO A 66 28.48 -36.91 9.16
CA PRO A 66 27.91 -35.82 9.95
C PRO A 66 28.34 -35.88 11.43
N ALA A 67 28.60 -34.72 12.02
CA ALA A 67 28.75 -34.58 13.47
C ALA A 67 27.46 -34.92 14.21
N VAL A 68 27.58 -35.28 15.48
CA VAL A 68 26.44 -35.48 16.39
C VAL A 68 25.52 -34.26 16.34
N SER A 69 24.21 -34.47 16.41
CA SER A 69 23.24 -33.40 16.53
C SER A 69 23.60 -32.47 17.68
N ASP A 70 23.64 -31.18 17.41
CA ASP A 70 23.97 -30.12 18.35
C ASP A 70 22.74 -29.22 18.48
N VAL A 71 22.05 -29.28 19.62
CA VAL A 71 20.74 -28.64 19.83
C VAL A 71 20.82 -27.12 19.88
N ASP A 72 21.99 -26.57 20.18
CA ASP A 72 22.23 -25.15 20.44
C ASP A 72 23.29 -24.53 19.51
N TYR A 73 23.56 -25.19 18.37
CA TYR A 73 24.57 -24.78 17.40
C TYR A 73 24.37 -23.35 16.85
N PHE A 74 23.18 -23.05 16.33
CA PHE A 74 22.87 -21.76 15.70
C PHE A 74 22.41 -20.72 16.70
N VAL A 75 21.53 -21.08 17.63
CA VAL A 75 20.98 -20.22 18.67
C VAL A 75 21.01 -20.99 19.98
N THR A 76 21.60 -20.40 21.01
CA THR A 76 21.78 -21.02 22.32
C THR A 76 20.95 -20.32 23.38
N ALA A 77 19.98 -21.02 23.93
CA ALA A 77 19.20 -20.68 25.11
C ALA A 77 18.63 -19.24 25.08
N MET A 78 18.14 -18.80 23.92
CA MET A 78 17.63 -17.45 23.74
C MET A 78 16.37 -17.26 24.57
N ASP A 79 16.38 -16.27 25.47
CA ASP A 79 15.19 -15.86 26.22
C ASP A 79 14.17 -15.23 25.26
N ILE A 80 12.97 -15.81 25.19
CA ILE A 80 11.89 -15.36 24.30
C ILE A 80 10.79 -14.57 25.01
N SER A 81 11.03 -14.16 26.26
CA SER A 81 10.06 -13.42 27.08
C SER A 81 9.67 -12.05 26.53
N ALA A 82 10.59 -11.41 25.81
CA ALA A 82 10.37 -10.12 25.17
C ALA A 82 10.18 -10.24 23.65
N SER A 83 10.13 -11.46 23.11
CA SER A 83 10.00 -11.68 21.67
C SER A 83 8.59 -11.37 21.19
N THR A 84 8.50 -10.67 20.07
CA THR A 84 7.27 -10.45 19.32
C THR A 84 7.40 -11.02 17.91
N SER A 85 6.30 -11.06 17.16
CA SER A 85 6.34 -11.33 15.72
C SER A 85 7.41 -10.49 15.02
N GLY A 86 8.23 -11.12 14.18
CA GLY A 86 9.34 -10.49 13.46
C GLY A 86 10.65 -10.40 14.24
N THR A 87 10.76 -11.02 15.43
CA THR A 87 12.00 -10.96 16.22
C THR A 87 13.08 -11.83 15.58
N ASN A 88 14.20 -11.21 15.17
CA ASN A 88 15.36 -11.95 14.69
C ASN A 88 16.19 -12.49 15.86
N CYS A 89 16.51 -13.77 15.80
CA CYS A 89 17.41 -14.44 16.75
C CYS A 89 18.86 -14.13 16.39
N THR A 90 19.70 -13.93 17.41
CA THR A 90 21.14 -13.75 17.19
C THR A 90 21.79 -15.10 16.91
N ILE A 91 22.27 -15.32 15.69
CA ILE A 91 23.05 -16.52 15.36
C ILE A 91 24.41 -16.46 16.07
N VAL A 92 24.81 -17.56 16.70
CA VAL A 92 26.11 -17.67 17.37
C VAL A 92 27.23 -17.41 16.36
N THR A 93 28.17 -16.53 16.72
CA THR A 93 29.24 -16.10 15.83
C THR A 93 30.09 -17.28 15.37
N GLY A 94 30.19 -17.50 14.06
CA GLY A 94 30.92 -18.60 13.47
C GLY A 94 30.10 -19.87 13.21
N HIS A 95 28.85 -19.94 13.68
CA HIS A 95 27.99 -21.12 13.54
C HIS A 95 26.85 -20.94 12.53
N SER A 96 27.03 -20.11 11.49
CA SER A 96 26.02 -19.99 10.42
C SER A 96 26.03 -21.16 9.44
N ARG A 97 27.07 -22.00 9.44
CA ARG A 97 27.21 -23.17 8.56
C ARG A 97 27.28 -24.45 9.38
N PRO A 98 26.39 -25.43 9.17
CA PRO A 98 26.59 -26.75 9.75
C PRO A 98 27.82 -27.44 9.12
N ASP A 99 28.30 -28.52 9.73
CA ASP A 99 29.48 -29.27 9.26
C ASP A 99 29.23 -30.00 7.93
N VAL A 100 28.00 -30.47 7.70
CA VAL A 100 27.49 -30.78 6.35
C VAL A 100 26.05 -30.26 6.21
N PRO A 101 25.58 -29.96 4.99
CA PRO A 101 24.20 -29.57 4.74
C PRO A 101 23.22 -30.56 5.36
N ARG A 102 22.29 -30.07 6.18
CA ARG A 102 21.38 -30.94 6.95
C ARG A 102 20.15 -30.19 7.46
N PRO A 103 19.12 -30.91 7.92
CA PRO A 103 17.98 -30.31 8.59
C PRO A 103 18.33 -29.59 9.89
N VAL A 104 17.58 -28.53 10.17
CA VAL A 104 17.67 -27.76 11.40
C VAL A 104 16.74 -28.35 12.46
N LEU A 105 17.21 -28.36 13.71
CA LEU A 105 16.43 -28.77 14.87
C LEU A 105 16.03 -27.53 15.67
N VAL A 106 14.75 -27.36 15.93
CA VAL A 106 14.24 -26.30 16.78
C VAL A 106 13.72 -26.92 18.07
N THR A 107 14.22 -26.43 19.21
CA THR A 107 13.82 -26.85 20.55
C THR A 107 13.40 -25.65 21.38
N VAL A 108 12.26 -25.77 22.05
CA VAL A 108 11.72 -24.77 22.96
C VAL A 108 11.62 -25.37 24.35
N THR A 109 12.30 -24.78 25.32
CA THR A 109 12.07 -25.13 26.73
C THR A 109 10.96 -24.23 27.25
N ASP A 110 9.72 -24.73 27.24
CA ASP A 110 8.58 -24.06 27.87
C ASP A 110 8.53 -24.44 29.36
N ALA A 111 9.01 -23.54 30.21
CA ALA A 111 9.22 -23.82 31.63
C ALA A 111 7.91 -23.84 32.43
N ASN A 112 6.86 -23.20 31.93
CA ASN A 112 5.61 -22.94 32.64
C ASN A 112 4.35 -23.41 31.87
N ALA A 113 4.53 -24.11 30.75
CA ALA A 113 3.48 -24.56 29.84
C ALA A 113 2.59 -23.41 29.33
N SER A 114 3.20 -22.25 29.05
CA SER A 114 2.47 -21.04 28.68
C SER A 114 2.43 -20.78 27.18
N ILE A 115 3.28 -21.44 26.39
CA ILE A 115 3.31 -21.29 24.94
C ILE A 115 2.27 -22.22 24.34
N THR A 116 1.23 -21.63 23.75
CA THR A 116 0.14 -22.35 23.09
C THR A 116 0.38 -22.56 21.60
N ALA A 117 1.15 -21.67 20.97
CA ALA A 117 1.68 -21.83 19.62
C ALA A 117 2.93 -20.96 19.45
N LEU A 118 3.94 -21.50 18.76
CA LEU A 118 5.13 -20.76 18.34
C LEU A 118 5.45 -21.12 16.88
N VAL A 119 5.71 -20.10 16.07
CA VAL A 119 6.21 -20.26 14.70
C VAL A 119 7.60 -19.67 14.61
N VAL A 120 8.55 -20.50 14.19
CA VAL A 120 9.93 -20.10 13.92
C VAL A 120 10.21 -20.29 12.44
N ILE A 121 10.82 -19.30 11.80
CA ILE A 121 11.23 -19.35 10.39
C ILE A 121 12.75 -19.40 10.34
N VAL A 122 13.29 -20.41 9.66
CA VAL A 122 14.72 -20.52 9.39
C VAL A 122 14.95 -20.20 7.93
N LYS A 123 15.88 -19.28 7.66
CA LYS A 123 16.18 -18.74 6.34
C LYS A 123 17.64 -19.00 5.99
N GLY A 124 17.93 -19.34 4.75
CA GLY A 124 19.28 -19.71 4.37
C GLY A 124 19.43 -20.10 2.91
N TYR A 125 20.46 -20.89 2.65
CA TYR A 125 20.79 -21.43 1.34
C TYR A 125 21.00 -22.95 1.41
N ASP A 126 20.54 -23.65 0.38
CA ASP A 126 20.76 -25.08 0.18
C ASP A 126 22.14 -25.38 -0.43
N THR A 127 22.38 -26.65 -0.80
CA THR A 127 23.64 -27.09 -1.42
C THR A 127 23.87 -26.54 -2.82
N ASP A 128 22.80 -26.13 -3.50
CA ASP A 128 22.84 -25.52 -4.83
C ASP A 128 22.91 -23.99 -4.74
N ASN A 129 23.14 -23.44 -3.54
CA ASN A 129 23.17 -22.01 -3.25
C ASN A 129 21.85 -21.30 -3.61
N ARG A 130 20.73 -22.02 -3.58
CA ARG A 130 19.38 -21.45 -3.73
C ARG A 130 18.88 -21.01 -2.36
N TYR A 131 18.25 -19.84 -2.34
CA TYR A 131 17.62 -19.34 -1.14
C TYR A 131 16.43 -20.22 -0.76
N ILE A 132 16.39 -20.65 0.50
CA ILE A 132 15.35 -21.49 1.06
C ILE A 132 14.88 -20.95 2.41
N GLU A 133 13.61 -21.20 2.72
CA GLU A 133 12.99 -20.88 4.00
C GLU A 133 12.16 -22.08 4.47
N GLU A 134 12.22 -22.34 5.78
CA GLU A 134 11.45 -23.40 6.42
C GLU A 134 10.73 -22.87 7.67
N ASN A 135 9.43 -23.21 7.78
CA ASN A 135 8.57 -22.81 8.89
C ASN A 135 8.37 -23.98 9.84
N PHE A 136 8.64 -23.74 11.12
CA PHE A 136 8.47 -24.70 12.22
C PHE A 136 7.22 -24.30 13.01
N TYR A 137 6.23 -25.19 13.06
CA TYR A 137 4.95 -24.97 13.73
C TYR A 137 4.89 -25.81 15.00
N LEU A 138 5.24 -25.19 16.12
CA LEU A 138 5.43 -25.87 17.42
C LEU A 138 4.12 -25.91 18.22
N GLU A 139 3.03 -26.37 17.58
CA GLU A 139 1.72 -26.56 18.23
C GLU A 139 1.69 -27.93 18.93
N GLY A 140 1.69 -27.95 20.26
CA GLY A 140 1.61 -29.21 21.04
C GLY A 140 2.90 -30.05 21.03
N GLY A 141 4.03 -29.49 20.57
CA GLY A 141 5.35 -30.10 20.59
C GLY A 141 6.44 -29.05 20.79
N LEU A 142 7.38 -29.33 21.70
CA LEU A 142 8.48 -28.44 22.07
C LEU A 142 9.75 -28.67 21.24
N VAL A 143 9.74 -29.67 20.37
CA VAL A 143 10.90 -30.05 19.54
C VAL A 143 10.41 -30.44 18.16
N GLN A 144 10.99 -29.84 17.12
CA GLN A 144 10.70 -30.18 15.73
C GLN A 144 11.99 -30.18 14.92
N THR A 145 12.20 -31.21 14.11
CA THR A 145 13.26 -31.27 13.10
C THR A 145 12.67 -30.90 11.75
N GLY A 146 13.39 -30.09 10.98
CA GLY A 146 12.99 -29.69 9.64
C GLY A 146 13.15 -30.82 8.63
N GLU A 147 12.70 -30.57 7.42
CA GLU A 147 12.84 -31.41 6.24
C GLU A 147 13.85 -30.82 5.24
N GLN A 148 14.13 -29.52 5.29
CA GLN A 148 15.05 -28.87 4.36
C GLN A 148 16.51 -28.94 4.81
N TYR A 149 17.42 -29.14 3.85
CA TYR A 149 18.86 -29.22 4.13
C TYR A 149 19.51 -27.85 3.95
N PHE A 150 19.91 -27.23 5.06
CA PHE A 150 20.58 -25.93 5.04
C PHE A 150 22.10 -26.12 4.94
N ALA A 151 22.73 -25.55 3.91
CA ALA A 151 24.18 -25.42 3.80
C ALA A 151 24.70 -24.14 4.49
N LEU A 152 23.86 -23.11 4.57
CA LEU A 152 24.12 -21.86 5.26
C LEU A 152 22.81 -21.31 5.84
N VAL A 153 22.77 -21.04 7.14
CA VAL A 153 21.66 -20.33 7.79
C VAL A 153 22.03 -18.85 7.88
N THR A 154 21.16 -17.98 7.37
CA THR A 154 21.38 -16.53 7.33
C THR A 154 20.53 -15.76 8.32
N ALA A 155 19.34 -16.27 8.64
CA ALA A 155 18.47 -15.68 9.64
C ALA A 155 17.58 -16.74 10.28
N ILE A 156 17.23 -16.50 11.55
CA ILE A 156 16.24 -17.27 12.30
C ILE A 156 15.31 -16.24 12.92
N GLU A 157 14.02 -16.39 12.68
CA GLU A 157 13.00 -15.40 13.03
C GLU A 157 11.86 -16.06 13.82
N ILE A 158 11.41 -15.39 14.88
CA ILE A 158 10.16 -15.75 15.56
C ILE A 158 9.05 -14.98 14.86
N ASP A 159 8.21 -15.69 14.11
CA ASP A 159 7.12 -15.11 13.35
C ASP A 159 5.86 -14.94 14.19
N THR A 160 5.50 -15.94 15.00
CA THR A 160 4.30 -15.91 15.84
C THR A 160 4.60 -16.51 17.20
N ILE A 161 4.15 -15.85 18.28
CA ILE A 161 4.14 -16.38 19.64
C ILE A 161 2.77 -16.15 20.27
N ALA A 162 2.05 -17.23 20.58
CA ALA A 162 0.79 -17.20 21.29
C ALA A 162 0.98 -17.79 22.69
N GLY A 163 0.82 -16.96 23.72
CA GLY A 163 1.17 -17.34 25.10
C GLY A 163 1.97 -16.25 25.81
N ASN A 164 2.79 -16.63 26.78
CA ASN A 164 3.68 -15.70 27.49
C ASN A 164 5.10 -16.28 27.57
N GLY A 165 6.05 -15.83 26.73
CA GLY A 165 7.41 -16.38 26.68
C GLY A 165 8.28 -16.22 27.96
N ALA A 166 7.71 -15.76 29.08
CA ALA A 166 8.43 -15.51 30.32
C ALA A 166 9.05 -16.80 30.89
N ALA A 167 10.39 -16.80 31.00
CA ALA A 167 11.22 -17.93 31.43
C ALA A 167 11.37 -19.07 30.41
N ASP A 168 10.87 -18.88 29.18
CA ASP A 168 11.00 -19.85 28.10
C ASP A 168 12.25 -19.57 27.27
N LYS A 169 12.80 -20.64 26.69
CA LYS A 169 14.05 -20.57 25.92
C LYS A 169 13.91 -21.22 24.56
N LEU A 170 14.51 -20.60 23.55
CA LEU A 170 14.64 -21.13 22.20
C LEU A 170 16.09 -21.57 21.94
N ASP A 171 16.25 -22.82 21.55
CA ASP A 171 17.47 -23.41 21.03
C ASP A 171 17.25 -23.79 19.56
N VAL A 172 18.19 -23.42 18.70
CA VAL A 172 18.17 -23.81 17.29
C VAL A 172 19.51 -24.42 16.94
N GLY A 173 19.45 -25.63 16.40
CA GLY A 173 20.60 -26.51 16.26
C GLY A 173 20.56 -27.33 14.98
N THR A 174 21.39 -28.35 14.94
CA THR A 174 21.47 -29.32 13.85
C THR A 174 20.66 -30.58 14.17
N GLY A 175 19.95 -31.10 13.18
CA GLY A 175 19.22 -32.37 13.26
C GLY A 175 20.12 -33.58 13.44
N SER A 176 19.50 -34.77 13.52
CA SER A 176 20.21 -36.05 13.62
C SER A 176 21.22 -36.23 12.48
N ALA A 177 22.33 -36.91 12.78
CA ALA A 177 23.31 -37.33 11.77
C ALA A 177 22.79 -38.46 10.85
N ASP A 178 21.83 -39.25 11.35
CA ASP A 178 21.25 -40.37 10.62
C ASP A 178 20.47 -39.89 9.39
N GLY A 179 20.73 -40.50 8.23
CA GLY A 179 20.07 -40.13 6.97
C GLY A 179 20.53 -38.80 6.37
N VAL A 180 21.52 -38.12 6.97
CA VAL A 180 22.08 -36.89 6.41
C VAL A 180 23.11 -37.24 5.33
N TYR A 181 22.84 -36.77 4.12
CA TYR A 181 23.69 -36.96 2.96
C TYR A 181 24.95 -36.07 3.01
N VAL A 182 26.09 -36.70 2.75
CA VAL A 182 27.38 -36.06 2.53
C VAL A 182 27.70 -36.12 1.04
N GLN A 183 28.05 -34.98 0.46
CA GLN A 183 28.42 -34.88 -0.95
C GLN A 183 29.84 -35.44 -1.17
N LEU A 184 29.97 -36.39 -2.10
CA LEU A 184 31.27 -36.83 -2.60
C LEU A 184 31.81 -35.83 -3.63
N ALA A 185 33.13 -35.79 -3.77
CA ALA A 185 33.85 -34.91 -4.69
C ALA A 185 33.56 -35.25 -6.16
N HIS A 186 33.33 -36.52 -6.48
CA HIS A 186 33.09 -36.96 -7.86
C HIS A 186 31.70 -37.57 -8.04
N LYS A 187 30.94 -37.02 -8.97
CA LYS A 187 29.62 -37.51 -9.42
C LYS A 187 29.51 -37.49 -10.95
N PRO A 188 28.56 -38.21 -11.55
CA PRO A 188 27.78 -39.31 -10.97
C PRO A 188 28.61 -40.57 -10.69
N VAL A 189 28.13 -41.41 -9.77
CA VAL A 189 28.75 -42.68 -9.37
C VAL A 189 28.06 -43.85 -10.08
N ARG A 190 28.83 -44.83 -10.57
CA ARG A 190 28.29 -46.02 -11.22
C ARG A 190 27.60 -46.93 -10.19
N LEU A 191 26.36 -47.32 -10.50
CA LEU A 191 25.55 -48.22 -9.69
C LEU A 191 26.31 -49.49 -9.29
N GLY A 192 26.27 -49.84 -8.00
CA GLY A 192 26.83 -51.07 -7.46
C GLY A 192 28.36 -51.12 -7.34
N THR A 193 29.08 -50.02 -7.60
CA THR A 193 30.55 -50.01 -7.53
C THR A 193 31.13 -49.42 -6.24
N VAL A 194 30.28 -48.82 -5.41
CA VAL A 194 30.69 -48.20 -4.15
C VAL A 194 31.10 -49.23 -3.12
N THR A 195 32.29 -49.05 -2.56
CA THR A 195 32.82 -49.85 -1.45
C THR A 195 33.38 -48.92 -0.37
N VAL A 196 32.90 -49.07 0.86
CA VAL A 196 33.50 -48.44 2.05
C VAL A 196 34.13 -49.53 2.91
N THR A 197 35.40 -49.37 3.27
CA THR A 197 36.15 -50.43 3.95
C THR A 197 35.48 -50.85 5.26
N GLY A 198 35.07 -52.11 5.35
CA GLY A 198 34.46 -52.69 6.56
C GLY A 198 33.01 -52.23 6.81
N LYS A 199 32.32 -51.69 5.80
CA LYS A 199 30.90 -51.29 5.85
C LYS A 199 30.13 -51.91 4.68
N THR A 200 28.84 -52.11 4.88
CA THR A 200 27.94 -52.75 3.92
C THR A 200 26.85 -51.77 3.46
N LEU A 201 26.71 -51.61 2.15
CA LEU A 201 25.64 -50.82 1.53
C LEU A 201 24.25 -51.32 1.99
N ASP A 202 23.30 -50.40 2.16
CA ASP A 202 21.93 -50.61 2.64
C ASP A 202 21.79 -51.14 4.08
N THR A 203 22.90 -51.46 4.75
CA THR A 203 22.96 -51.84 6.17
C THR A 203 23.58 -50.74 7.01
N ASP A 204 24.78 -50.28 6.62
CA ASP A 204 25.55 -49.27 7.35
C ASP A 204 25.37 -47.86 6.76
N TYR A 205 25.13 -47.77 5.45
CA TYR A 205 24.97 -46.52 4.71
C TYR A 205 24.07 -46.72 3.49
N GLU A 206 23.53 -45.62 2.97
CA GLU A 206 22.80 -45.54 1.71
C GLU A 206 23.56 -44.64 0.73
N MET A 207 23.37 -44.90 -0.55
CA MET A 207 24.08 -44.20 -1.63
C MET A 207 23.08 -43.63 -2.63
N ASP A 208 23.12 -42.33 -2.84
CA ASP A 208 22.56 -41.68 -4.03
C ASP A 208 23.65 -41.64 -5.10
N TYR A 209 23.58 -42.61 -6.01
CA TYR A 209 24.55 -42.76 -7.09
C TYR A 209 24.55 -41.57 -8.06
N TYR A 210 23.40 -40.97 -8.32
CA TYR A 210 23.29 -39.94 -9.36
C TYR A 210 23.84 -38.61 -8.86
N ASN A 211 23.47 -38.21 -7.64
CA ASN A 211 23.98 -36.99 -7.02
C ASN A 211 25.37 -37.18 -6.38
N GLY A 212 25.85 -38.42 -6.27
CA GLY A 212 27.12 -38.75 -5.63
C GLY A 212 27.10 -38.40 -4.15
N GLN A 213 26.05 -38.82 -3.45
CA GLN A 213 25.86 -38.54 -2.03
C GLN A 213 25.77 -39.82 -1.22
N ILE A 214 26.33 -39.80 -0.02
CA ILE A 214 26.33 -40.93 0.91
C ILE A 214 25.72 -40.52 2.25
N ALA A 215 24.81 -41.32 2.78
CA ALA A 215 24.20 -41.08 4.10
C ALA A 215 24.42 -42.28 5.01
N MET A 216 24.74 -42.05 6.28
CA MET A 216 24.80 -43.13 7.26
C MET A 216 23.39 -43.59 7.65
N LYS A 217 23.20 -44.89 7.87
CA LYS A 217 21.90 -45.43 8.32
C LYS A 217 21.81 -45.50 9.83
N SER A 218 20.64 -45.18 10.35
CA SER A 218 20.34 -45.41 11.77
C SER A 218 20.49 -46.90 12.12
N GLY A 219 21.23 -47.19 13.20
CA GLY A 219 21.56 -48.56 13.62
C GLY A 219 22.69 -49.24 12.82
N GLY A 220 23.26 -48.56 11.82
CA GLY A 220 24.43 -49.02 11.07
C GLY A 220 25.72 -48.93 11.90
N ALA A 221 26.79 -49.55 11.41
CA ALA A 221 28.10 -49.57 12.07
C ALA A 221 28.95 -48.31 11.79
N MET A 222 28.48 -47.36 10.97
CA MET A 222 29.18 -46.08 10.78
C MET A 222 29.06 -45.21 12.05
N VAL A 223 30.13 -44.51 12.38
CA VAL A 223 30.23 -43.65 13.55
C VAL A 223 30.25 -42.20 13.07
N VAL A 224 29.45 -41.35 13.70
CA VAL A 224 29.43 -39.88 13.51
C VAL A 224 30.82 -39.24 13.65
N SER A 225 31.03 -38.08 13.02
CA SER A 225 32.32 -37.35 12.99
C SER A 225 33.55 -38.19 12.59
N THR A 226 33.37 -39.30 11.88
CA THR A 226 34.47 -40.19 11.50
C THR A 226 34.71 -40.11 9.99
N ALA A 227 35.99 -40.01 9.62
CA ALA A 227 36.40 -40.07 8.22
C ALA A 227 36.49 -41.53 7.75
N TYR A 228 35.87 -41.83 6.61
CA TYR A 228 35.92 -43.14 5.96
C TYR A 228 36.49 -43.01 4.55
N ALA A 229 37.36 -43.95 4.21
CA ALA A 229 37.81 -44.13 2.84
C ALA A 229 36.74 -44.86 2.02
N ILE A 230 36.41 -44.28 0.87
CA ILE A 230 35.44 -44.80 -0.09
C ILE A 230 36.16 -45.02 -1.43
N ALA A 231 35.80 -46.10 -2.11
CA ALA A 231 36.26 -46.40 -3.46
C ALA A 231 35.05 -46.69 -4.33
N TYR A 232 35.07 -46.19 -5.56
CA TYR A 232 33.99 -46.39 -6.53
C TYR A 232 34.45 -46.10 -7.95
N THR A 233 33.63 -46.50 -8.92
CA THR A 233 33.81 -46.06 -10.30
C THR A 233 32.77 -45.00 -10.63
N ARG A 234 33.16 -43.94 -11.33
CA ARG A 234 32.22 -42.95 -11.87
C ARG A 234 31.41 -43.53 -13.02
N SER A 235 30.27 -42.92 -13.33
CA SER A 235 29.51 -43.28 -14.53
C SER A 235 30.38 -43.10 -15.77
N ARG A 236 30.33 -44.08 -16.69
CA ARG A 236 31.07 -44.06 -17.96
C ARG A 236 30.32 -43.36 -19.09
N ILE A 237 29.12 -42.89 -18.79
CA ILE A 237 28.23 -42.26 -19.76
C ILE A 237 27.73 -40.90 -19.24
N ASP A 238 27.80 -40.65 -17.94
CA ASP A 238 27.30 -39.43 -17.33
C ASP A 238 28.43 -38.50 -16.86
N ILE A 239 28.31 -37.21 -17.16
CA ILE A 239 29.30 -36.17 -16.90
C ILE A 239 28.65 -35.06 -16.08
N ASP A 240 29.28 -34.68 -14.97
CA ASP A 240 28.83 -33.55 -14.17
C ASP A 240 29.18 -32.21 -14.86
N LEU A 241 28.15 -31.43 -15.16
CA LEU A 241 28.21 -30.09 -15.71
C LEU A 241 28.22 -29.01 -14.63
N SER A 242 28.19 -29.34 -13.34
CA SER A 242 28.11 -28.36 -12.25
C SER A 242 29.11 -27.20 -12.35
N THR A 243 30.29 -27.45 -12.93
CA THR A 243 31.34 -26.43 -13.12
C THR A 243 31.08 -25.43 -14.25
N ILE A 244 30.13 -25.70 -15.14
CA ILE A 244 29.82 -24.88 -16.32
C ILE A 244 28.32 -24.64 -16.51
N ILE A 245 27.44 -25.24 -15.71
CA ILE A 245 25.99 -25.20 -15.91
C ILE A 245 25.42 -23.78 -15.85
N ASP A 246 25.96 -22.93 -14.97
CA ASP A 246 25.56 -21.52 -14.84
C ASP A 246 25.83 -20.71 -16.12
N ASP A 247 26.76 -21.19 -16.95
CA ASP A 247 27.16 -20.59 -18.23
C ASP A 247 26.60 -21.34 -19.45
N ILE A 248 25.74 -22.36 -19.29
CA ILE A 248 25.18 -23.13 -20.41
C ILE A 248 23.76 -22.68 -20.76
N ILE A 249 23.56 -22.31 -22.02
CA ILE A 249 22.23 -22.22 -22.66
C ILE A 249 21.82 -23.59 -23.22
N LYS A 250 22.75 -24.25 -23.92
CA LYS A 250 22.52 -25.54 -24.57
C LYS A 250 23.83 -26.23 -24.88
N VAL A 251 23.92 -27.55 -24.66
CA VAL A 251 25.01 -28.35 -25.21
C VAL A 251 24.67 -28.70 -26.66
N GLU A 252 25.55 -28.34 -27.60
CA GLU A 252 25.31 -28.58 -29.03
C GLU A 252 25.70 -30.00 -29.44
N ARG A 253 26.88 -30.43 -29.00
CA ARG A 253 27.48 -31.71 -29.37
C ARG A 253 28.65 -32.05 -28.46
N ILE A 254 28.97 -33.32 -28.41
CA ILE A 254 30.13 -33.85 -27.71
C ILE A 254 31.06 -34.45 -28.74
N GLU A 255 32.35 -34.13 -28.66
CA GLU A 255 33.39 -34.82 -29.42
C GLU A 255 34.05 -35.86 -28.52
N TYR A 256 33.88 -37.12 -28.88
CA TYR A 256 34.42 -38.25 -28.13
C TYR A 256 34.75 -39.44 -29.07
N PRO A 257 35.97 -40.02 -28.97
CA PRO A 257 37.12 -39.46 -28.26
C PRO A 257 37.62 -38.18 -28.93
N ALA A 258 38.11 -37.22 -28.14
CA ALA A 258 38.56 -35.94 -28.68
C ALA A 258 39.84 -36.08 -29.52
N GLY A 259 39.90 -35.37 -30.66
CA GLY A 259 41.11 -35.30 -31.50
C GLY A 259 41.22 -36.35 -32.61
N GLU A 260 40.23 -37.23 -32.76
CA GLU A 260 40.17 -38.14 -33.92
C GLU A 260 39.88 -37.40 -35.24
N VAL A 261 40.44 -37.92 -36.33
CA VAL A 261 40.21 -37.42 -37.69
C VAL A 261 39.77 -38.58 -38.59
N PRO A 262 38.53 -38.60 -39.11
CA PRO A 262 37.49 -37.57 -38.97
C PRO A 262 36.91 -37.47 -37.54
N GLN A 263 36.49 -36.27 -37.14
CA GLN A 263 35.88 -36.05 -35.82
C GLN A 263 34.60 -36.86 -35.67
N ARG A 264 34.48 -37.60 -34.57
CA ARG A 264 33.26 -38.28 -34.16
C ARG A 264 32.48 -37.39 -33.18
N PHE A 265 31.19 -37.23 -33.42
CA PHE A 265 30.30 -36.49 -32.53
C PHE A 265 29.18 -37.38 -32.03
N ASP A 266 28.96 -37.35 -30.72
CA ASP A 266 27.86 -38.06 -30.07
C ASP A 266 26.75 -37.08 -29.66
N THR A 267 25.53 -37.60 -29.54
CA THR A 267 24.36 -36.82 -29.12
C THR A 267 24.35 -36.71 -27.60
N PRO A 268 24.33 -35.48 -27.03
CA PRO A 268 24.15 -35.27 -25.60
C PRO A 268 22.68 -35.35 -25.21
N GLU A 269 22.38 -35.97 -24.07
CA GLU A 269 21.16 -35.73 -23.30
C GLU A 269 21.54 -35.00 -22.01
N VAL A 270 20.87 -33.89 -21.69
CA VAL A 270 21.19 -33.10 -20.49
C VAL A 270 20.00 -33.12 -19.55
N TRP A 271 20.20 -33.59 -18.33
CA TRP A 271 19.19 -33.63 -17.27
C TRP A 271 19.73 -33.01 -15.97
N GLY A 272 19.24 -31.81 -15.65
CA GLY A 272 19.77 -31.02 -14.55
C GLY A 272 21.24 -30.67 -14.79
N ASN A 273 22.10 -31.02 -13.84
CA ASN A 273 23.54 -30.79 -13.93
C ASN A 273 24.30 -31.95 -14.58
N ILE A 274 23.61 -32.97 -15.10
CA ILE A 274 24.26 -34.15 -15.66
C ILE A 274 24.04 -34.21 -17.16
N LEU A 275 25.12 -34.50 -17.88
CA LEU A 275 25.13 -34.80 -19.30
C LEU A 275 25.34 -36.30 -19.49
N THR A 276 24.40 -36.96 -20.14
CA THR A 276 24.49 -38.37 -20.52
C THR A 276 24.87 -38.47 -22.00
N VAL A 277 25.93 -39.19 -22.30
CA VAL A 277 26.35 -39.54 -23.66
C VAL A 277 25.50 -40.73 -24.11
N THR A 278 24.48 -40.49 -24.94
CA THR A 278 23.54 -41.54 -25.36
C THR A 278 24.12 -42.44 -26.47
N GLY A 279 25.26 -42.06 -27.05
CA GLY A 279 25.85 -42.72 -28.21
C GLY A 279 25.17 -42.36 -29.53
N GLY A 280 25.53 -43.08 -30.59
CA GLY A 280 25.00 -42.93 -31.95
C GLY A 280 23.71 -43.74 -32.19
N ILE A 281 23.52 -44.21 -33.43
CA ILE A 281 22.38 -45.09 -33.80
C ILE A 281 22.54 -46.50 -33.20
N ASP A 282 23.77 -46.88 -32.88
CA ASP A 282 24.11 -48.13 -32.20
C ASP A 282 24.00 -47.99 -30.67
N SER A 283 23.98 -49.11 -29.96
CA SER A 283 23.89 -49.16 -28.49
C SER A 283 24.90 -48.21 -27.81
N GLN A 284 24.49 -47.59 -26.71
CA GLN A 284 25.33 -46.75 -25.87
C GLN A 284 26.69 -47.42 -25.57
N HIS A 285 27.79 -46.72 -25.86
CA HIS A 285 29.14 -47.20 -25.60
C HIS A 285 29.68 -46.58 -24.32
N ASP A 286 30.27 -47.41 -23.45
CA ASP A 286 31.06 -46.95 -22.31
C ASP A 286 32.26 -46.14 -22.82
N MET A 287 32.47 -44.96 -22.25
CA MET A 287 33.69 -44.20 -22.49
C MET A 287 34.90 -44.89 -21.81
N SER A 288 36.08 -44.87 -22.44
CA SER A 288 37.35 -45.41 -21.91
C SER A 288 37.99 -44.46 -20.91
N ASP A 289 38.87 -45.00 -20.06
CA ASP A 289 39.53 -44.27 -18.99
C ASP A 289 40.69 -43.44 -19.52
N GLU A 290 40.99 -42.32 -18.87
CA GLU A 290 42.01 -41.33 -19.24
C GLU A 290 41.82 -40.68 -20.63
N GLU A 291 40.67 -40.89 -21.28
CA GLU A 291 40.36 -40.26 -22.56
C GLU A 291 39.81 -38.83 -22.38
N HIS A 292 39.96 -38.02 -23.43
CA HIS A 292 39.53 -36.63 -23.44
C HIS A 292 38.17 -36.50 -24.14
N LEU A 293 37.30 -35.70 -23.56
CA LEU A 293 35.99 -35.37 -24.10
C LEU A 293 35.87 -33.86 -24.23
N VAL A 294 35.42 -33.38 -25.39
CA VAL A 294 35.19 -31.95 -25.63
C VAL A 294 33.69 -31.68 -25.73
N ILE A 295 33.17 -30.96 -24.74
CA ILE A 295 31.80 -30.47 -24.69
C ILE A 295 31.74 -29.16 -25.45
N ARG A 296 30.98 -29.12 -26.56
CA ARG A 296 30.72 -27.87 -27.30
C ARG A 296 29.34 -27.35 -26.92
N TYR A 297 29.27 -26.15 -26.39
CA TYR A 297 28.04 -25.59 -25.83
C TYR A 297 27.86 -24.11 -26.18
N LEU A 298 26.59 -23.69 -26.13
CA LEU A 298 26.15 -22.32 -26.25
C LEU A 298 26.10 -21.70 -24.85
N ALA A 299 26.68 -20.51 -24.69
CA ALA A 299 26.77 -19.78 -23.44
C ALA A 299 26.25 -18.35 -23.58
N PRO A 300 25.71 -17.74 -22.51
CA PRO A 300 25.32 -16.34 -22.56
C PRO A 300 26.56 -15.45 -22.69
N HIS A 301 26.37 -14.28 -23.28
CA HIS A 301 27.37 -13.22 -23.21
C HIS A 301 27.37 -12.62 -21.80
N SER A 302 28.56 -12.48 -21.22
CA SER A 302 28.77 -11.62 -20.06
C SER A 302 28.57 -10.14 -20.42
N ALA A 303 27.80 -9.44 -19.59
CA ALA A 303 27.65 -8.00 -19.64
C ALA A 303 28.97 -7.29 -19.27
N PRO A 304 29.21 -6.05 -19.75
CA PRO A 304 30.36 -5.27 -19.33
C PRO A 304 30.28 -4.97 -17.83
N SER A 305 31.44 -5.04 -17.16
CA SER A 305 31.61 -4.66 -15.75
C SER A 305 32.51 -3.42 -15.63
N THR A 306 32.84 -3.02 -14.41
CA THR A 306 33.81 -1.93 -14.16
C THR A 306 35.23 -2.30 -14.59
N GLN A 307 35.56 -3.60 -14.58
CA GLN A 307 36.91 -4.11 -14.84
C GLN A 307 37.05 -4.82 -16.19
N SER A 308 35.94 -5.28 -16.77
CA SER A 308 35.94 -6.07 -18.00
C SER A 308 34.92 -5.54 -19.00
N SER A 309 35.27 -5.60 -20.27
CA SER A 309 34.29 -5.39 -21.35
C SER A 309 33.32 -6.57 -21.45
N GLY A 310 32.21 -6.36 -22.16
CA GLY A 310 31.30 -7.45 -22.51
C GLY A 310 31.99 -8.47 -23.41
N SER A 311 31.53 -9.73 -23.37
CA SER A 311 32.11 -10.82 -24.18
C SER A 311 31.58 -10.88 -25.62
N TYR A 312 30.73 -9.94 -26.03
CA TYR A 312 30.23 -9.83 -27.40
C TYR A 312 31.19 -9.03 -28.30
N PRO A 313 31.10 -9.21 -29.64
CA PRO A 313 31.93 -8.47 -30.57
C PRO A 313 31.74 -6.95 -30.44
N SER A 314 32.81 -6.16 -30.52
CA SER A 314 32.75 -4.71 -30.31
C SER A 314 31.85 -3.95 -31.30
N HIS A 315 31.60 -4.52 -32.50
CA HIS A 315 30.68 -3.90 -33.46
C HIS A 315 29.21 -3.98 -33.04
N MET A 316 28.90 -4.81 -32.03
CA MET A 316 27.56 -4.89 -31.42
C MET A 316 27.36 -3.87 -30.30
N ASP A 317 28.40 -3.11 -29.92
CA ASP A 317 28.31 -2.18 -28.78
C ASP A 317 27.16 -1.19 -28.96
N THR A 318 27.03 -0.58 -30.14
CA THR A 318 25.95 0.38 -30.45
C THR A 318 24.55 -0.24 -30.46
N VAL A 319 24.43 -1.51 -30.86
CA VAL A 319 23.13 -2.19 -30.92
C VAL A 319 22.68 -2.61 -29.52
N VAL A 320 23.61 -3.05 -28.68
CA VAL A 320 23.36 -3.31 -27.25
C VAL A 320 22.97 -2.02 -26.54
N GLU A 321 23.65 -0.92 -26.83
CA GLU A 321 23.32 0.41 -26.31
C GLU A 321 21.91 0.86 -26.72
N LEU A 322 21.53 0.68 -27.99
CA LEU A 322 20.18 0.97 -28.49
C LEU A 322 19.10 0.14 -27.78
N ALA A 323 19.34 -1.14 -27.56
CA ALA A 323 18.42 -2.00 -26.80
C ALA A 323 18.37 -1.61 -25.32
N ALA A 324 19.50 -1.26 -24.71
CA ALA A 324 19.56 -0.81 -23.32
C ALA A 324 18.82 0.52 -23.12
N SER A 325 18.93 1.47 -24.07
CA SER A 325 18.16 2.71 -24.02
C SER A 325 16.65 2.45 -24.18
N ALA A 326 16.25 1.51 -25.04
CA ALA A 326 14.85 1.05 -25.10
C ALA A 326 14.34 0.52 -23.74
N TYR A 327 15.12 -0.29 -23.04
CA TYR A 327 14.76 -0.78 -21.71
C TYR A 327 14.67 0.33 -20.66
N ALA A 328 15.57 1.33 -20.71
CA ALA A 328 15.50 2.49 -19.83
C ALA A 328 14.21 3.29 -20.03
N LEU A 329 13.76 3.44 -21.28
CA LEU A 329 12.50 4.11 -21.64
C LEU A 329 11.27 3.28 -21.22
N PHE A 330 11.29 1.95 -21.38
CA PHE A 330 10.21 1.10 -20.85
C PHE A 330 10.06 1.20 -19.33
N MET A 331 11.17 1.19 -18.59
CA MET A 331 11.12 1.39 -17.14
C MET A 331 10.56 2.76 -16.78
N LYS A 332 10.93 3.82 -17.52
CA LYS A 332 10.39 5.16 -17.29
C LYS A 332 8.90 5.25 -17.58
N SER A 333 8.45 4.63 -18.67
CA SER A 333 7.03 4.50 -18.99
C SER A 333 6.25 3.86 -17.84
N LEU A 334 6.73 2.74 -17.31
CA LEU A 334 6.13 2.05 -16.17
C LEU A 334 6.10 2.92 -14.89
N GLN A 335 7.16 3.69 -14.61
CA GLN A 335 7.18 4.64 -13.49
C GLN A 335 6.05 5.68 -13.61
N TYR A 336 5.82 6.23 -14.81
CA TYR A 336 4.72 7.17 -15.05
C TYR A 336 3.34 6.50 -14.99
N GLU A 337 3.19 5.26 -15.46
CA GLU A 337 1.95 4.49 -15.28
C GLU A 337 1.63 4.28 -13.78
N HIS A 338 2.63 3.91 -12.97
CA HIS A 338 2.46 3.82 -11.51
C HIS A 338 2.11 5.17 -10.87
N ALA A 339 2.76 6.26 -11.29
CA ALA A 339 2.44 7.60 -10.79
C ALA A 339 1.01 8.03 -11.17
N ALA A 340 0.53 7.65 -12.36
CA ALA A 340 -0.85 7.85 -12.79
C ALA A 340 -1.83 7.03 -11.92
N ALA A 341 -1.53 5.75 -11.67
CA ALA A 341 -2.33 4.88 -10.80
C ALA A 341 -2.42 5.42 -9.35
N SER A 342 -1.31 5.93 -8.81
CA SER A 342 -1.29 6.61 -7.51
C SER A 342 -2.16 7.87 -7.51
N SER A 343 -2.12 8.66 -8.59
CA SER A 343 -2.97 9.84 -8.74
C SER A 343 -4.46 9.49 -8.85
N LEU A 344 -4.80 8.40 -9.53
CA LEU A 344 -6.18 7.89 -9.60
C LEU A 344 -6.64 7.31 -8.26
N THR A 345 -5.74 6.71 -7.49
CA THR A 345 -6.04 6.26 -6.12
C THR A 345 -6.35 7.45 -5.22
N LEU A 346 -5.53 8.52 -5.29
CA LEU A 346 -5.78 9.77 -4.57
C LEU A 346 -7.11 10.41 -5.00
N LEU A 347 -7.38 10.47 -6.31
CA LEU A 347 -8.69 10.89 -6.84
C LEU A 347 -9.82 10.05 -6.22
N GLY A 348 -9.66 8.73 -6.17
CA GLY A 348 -10.59 7.81 -5.50
C GLY A 348 -10.82 8.20 -4.05
N THR A 349 -9.75 8.44 -3.28
CA THR A 349 -9.87 8.86 -1.86
C THR A 349 -10.52 10.24 -1.70
N THR A 350 -10.22 11.20 -2.58
CA THR A 350 -10.83 12.54 -2.59
C THR A 350 -12.31 12.46 -2.95
N LEU A 351 -12.68 11.58 -3.89
CA LEU A 351 -14.08 11.32 -4.23
C LEU A 351 -14.80 10.44 -3.20
N ASP A 352 -14.09 9.56 -2.49
CA ASP A 352 -14.64 8.79 -1.38
C ASP A 352 -14.89 9.67 -0.17
N TYR A 353 -14.11 10.74 0.03
CA TYR A 353 -14.47 11.80 0.95
C TYR A 353 -15.83 12.45 0.57
N LEU A 354 -16.20 12.42 -0.71
CA LEU A 354 -17.56 12.78 -1.19
C LEU A 354 -18.55 11.61 -1.19
N GLY A 355 -18.11 10.35 -1.11
CA GLY A 355 -18.90 9.17 -1.52
C GLY A 355 -19.01 8.03 -0.51
N THR A 356 -17.94 7.64 0.19
CA THR A 356 -17.84 6.33 0.81
C THR A 356 -17.45 6.37 2.28
N ALA A 357 -18.50 6.45 3.10
CA ALA A 357 -18.64 5.62 4.30
C ALA A 357 -20.12 5.23 4.45
N GLY A 358 -20.66 4.39 3.56
CA GLY A 358 -21.92 3.63 3.75
C GLY A 358 -23.23 4.42 3.99
N ALA A 359 -23.15 5.74 4.10
CA ALA A 359 -24.20 6.70 4.40
C ALA A 359 -23.72 8.10 3.93
N SER A 360 -23.01 8.19 2.79
CA SER A 360 -22.19 9.36 2.45
C SER A 360 -22.36 9.95 1.04
N LYS A 361 -23.23 9.38 0.20
CA LYS A 361 -24.07 10.26 -0.64
C LYS A 361 -24.89 11.23 0.23
N THR A 362 -24.91 10.95 1.54
CA THR A 362 -25.30 11.81 2.64
C THR A 362 -24.12 12.76 2.97
N TYR A 363 -23.10 12.53 3.81
CA TYR A 363 -22.21 13.60 4.41
C TYR A 363 -22.35 15.07 3.95
N ILE A 364 -21.88 15.55 2.78
CA ILE A 364 -22.12 16.97 2.39
C ILE A 364 -23.61 17.21 2.10
N TYR A 365 -24.25 16.35 1.30
CA TYR A 365 -25.71 16.36 1.16
C TYR A 365 -26.42 16.12 2.49
N LYS A 366 -25.83 15.42 3.47
CA LYS A 366 -26.35 15.21 4.82
C LYS A 366 -26.20 16.46 5.65
N LEU A 367 -25.09 17.16 5.55
CA LEU A 367 -24.87 18.42 6.25
C LEU A 367 -25.79 19.49 5.67
N ILE A 368 -25.97 19.49 4.35
CA ILE A 368 -26.97 20.33 3.66
C ILE A 368 -28.39 19.89 4.06
N ASP A 369 -28.72 18.60 4.03
CA ASP A 369 -30.03 18.07 4.38
C ASP A 369 -30.32 18.23 5.88
N ASP A 370 -29.32 18.10 6.75
CA ASP A 370 -29.41 18.31 8.20
C ASP A 370 -29.54 19.81 8.48
N ALA A 371 -28.79 20.68 7.78
CA ALA A 371 -28.97 22.13 7.85
C ALA A 371 -30.37 22.54 7.35
N LEU A 372 -30.82 21.96 6.24
CA LEU A 372 -32.16 22.17 5.69
C LEU A 372 -33.23 21.62 6.63
N ALA A 373 -33.01 20.47 7.25
CA ALA A 373 -33.91 19.86 8.23
C ALA A 373 -33.95 20.67 9.53
N LYS A 374 -32.84 21.26 9.97
CA LYS A 374 -32.80 22.24 11.07
C LYS A 374 -33.66 23.46 10.68
N VAL A 375 -33.51 23.99 9.48
CA VAL A 375 -34.33 25.10 8.96
C VAL A 375 -35.81 24.71 8.93
N ILE A 376 -36.17 23.54 8.39
CA ILE A 376 -37.54 23.03 8.31
C ILE A 376 -38.12 22.80 9.71
N THR A 377 -37.38 22.18 10.61
CA THR A 377 -37.80 21.98 12.00
C THR A 377 -38.06 23.33 12.66
N TYR A 378 -37.12 24.25 12.51
CA TYR A 378 -37.23 25.60 13.05
C TYR A 378 -38.40 26.40 12.46
N MET A 379 -38.72 26.19 11.17
CA MET A 379 -39.83 26.85 10.48
C MET A 379 -41.19 26.20 10.80
N GLU A 380 -41.27 24.88 10.83
CA GLU A 380 -42.53 24.13 10.74
C GLU A 380 -42.90 23.34 12.00
N THR A 381 -41.94 22.79 12.75
CA THR A 381 -42.21 21.81 13.81
C THR A 381 -41.41 22.03 15.09
N GLY A 382 -42.09 22.42 16.18
CA GLY A 382 -41.49 22.59 17.51
C GLY A 382 -42.29 23.56 18.40
N ALA A 383 -42.14 23.44 19.73
CA ALA A 383 -42.75 24.37 20.70
C ALA A 383 -42.27 25.83 20.53
N THR A 384 -41.17 26.01 19.78
CA THR A 384 -40.57 27.27 19.38
C THR A 384 -40.51 27.43 17.85
N CYS A 385 -41.34 26.72 17.05
CA CYS A 385 -41.25 26.85 15.59
C CYS A 385 -41.73 28.24 15.13
N ALA A 386 -41.01 28.90 14.23
CA ALA A 386 -41.28 30.27 13.79
C ALA A 386 -42.72 30.47 13.28
N LYS A 387 -43.34 29.45 12.70
CA LYS A 387 -44.74 29.48 12.23
C LYS A 387 -45.75 29.82 13.34
N SER A 388 -45.56 29.30 14.56
CA SER A 388 -46.48 29.59 15.68
C SER A 388 -46.35 31.03 16.17
N PRO A 389 -45.16 31.54 16.55
CA PRO A 389 -44.93 32.95 16.84
C PRO A 389 -45.32 33.85 15.67
N LEU A 390 -44.98 33.58 14.41
CA LEU A 390 -45.41 34.44 13.28
C LEU A 390 -46.93 34.51 13.13
N THR A 391 -47.63 33.40 13.33
CA THR A 391 -49.11 33.38 13.31
C THR A 391 -49.69 34.12 14.51
N ILE A 392 -49.09 33.95 15.70
CA ILE A 392 -49.45 34.64 16.93
C ILE A 392 -49.18 36.14 16.80
N ILE A 393 -48.03 36.54 16.27
CA ILE A 393 -47.62 37.91 16.01
C ILE A 393 -48.59 38.54 15.00
N THR A 394 -48.87 37.89 13.87
CA THR A 394 -49.82 38.41 12.87
C THR A 394 -51.22 38.60 13.47
N THR A 395 -51.69 37.61 14.24
CA THR A 395 -53.03 37.65 14.87
C THR A 395 -53.09 38.67 16.01
N LYS A 396 -52.09 38.68 16.90
CA LYS A 396 -52.01 39.58 18.04
C LYS A 396 -51.71 41.01 17.63
N ILE A 397 -50.93 41.26 16.58
CA ILE A 397 -50.74 42.61 16.01
C ILE A 397 -52.08 43.14 15.51
N ALA A 398 -52.87 42.33 14.79
CA ALA A 398 -54.19 42.76 14.35
C ALA A 398 -55.09 43.10 15.56
N VAL A 399 -55.17 42.20 16.55
CA VAL A 399 -55.96 42.42 17.78
C VAL A 399 -55.47 43.62 18.60
N LEU A 400 -54.14 43.79 18.74
CA LEU A 400 -53.53 44.90 19.47
C LEU A 400 -53.76 46.22 18.74
N ARG A 401 -53.62 46.26 17.41
CA ARG A 401 -53.92 47.43 16.59
C ARG A 401 -55.38 47.83 16.76
N ASP A 402 -56.30 46.89 16.61
CA ASP A 402 -57.74 47.16 16.73
C ASP A 402 -58.09 47.62 18.17
N ALA A 403 -57.40 47.10 19.18
CA ALA A 403 -57.57 47.53 20.56
C ALA A 403 -56.93 48.90 20.88
N VAL A 404 -55.78 49.23 20.28
CA VAL A 404 -55.19 50.58 20.36
C VAL A 404 -56.11 51.58 19.67
N GLU A 405 -56.63 51.25 18.49
CA GLU A 405 -57.59 52.09 17.77
C GLU A 405 -58.87 52.31 18.60
N THR A 406 -59.38 51.26 19.25
CA THR A 406 -60.51 51.34 20.18
C THR A 406 -60.20 52.21 21.41
N ALA A 407 -59.04 52.04 22.04
CA ALA A 407 -58.63 52.81 23.21
C ALA A 407 -58.41 54.29 22.87
N VAL A 408 -57.81 54.59 21.71
CA VAL A 408 -57.66 55.94 21.19
C VAL A 408 -59.02 56.56 20.88
N GLY A 409 -59.94 55.84 20.25
CA GLY A 409 -61.31 56.32 20.01
C GLY A 409 -62.10 56.57 21.31
N ALA A 410 -61.91 55.73 22.34
CA ALA A 410 -62.50 55.93 23.66
C ALA A 410 -61.89 57.15 24.38
N MET A 411 -60.58 57.35 24.25
CA MET A 411 -59.87 58.53 24.74
C MET A 411 -60.39 59.81 24.07
N GLU A 412 -60.49 59.82 22.74
CA GLU A 412 -61.07 60.93 21.96
C GLU A 412 -62.52 61.21 22.37
N THR A 413 -63.33 60.17 22.57
CA THR A 413 -64.71 60.30 23.05
C THR A 413 -64.77 60.90 24.45
N ALA A 414 -63.94 60.43 25.39
CA ALA A 414 -63.90 60.94 26.75
C ALA A 414 -63.47 62.42 26.80
N LEU A 415 -62.45 62.80 26.02
CA LEU A 415 -61.99 64.18 25.85
C LEU A 415 -63.04 65.06 25.14
N GLY A 416 -63.69 64.56 24.10
CA GLY A 416 -64.75 65.27 23.38
C GLY A 416 -65.93 65.62 24.28
N LYS A 417 -66.24 64.76 25.26
CA LYS A 417 -67.26 65.04 26.28
C LYS A 417 -66.81 66.07 27.33
N VAL A 418 -65.51 66.33 27.51
CA VAL A 418 -65.02 67.44 28.35
C VAL A 418 -65.29 68.80 27.67
N ASN A 419 -65.35 68.83 26.33
CA ASN A 419 -65.55 70.03 25.53
C ASN A 419 -67.02 70.35 25.20
N THR A 420 -67.96 69.46 25.52
CA THR A 420 -69.39 69.63 25.21
C THR A 420 -70.20 69.72 26.50
N ILE A 421 -71.22 70.60 26.52
CA ILE A 421 -72.08 70.87 27.69
C ILE A 421 -72.96 69.65 28.03
N ASP A 422 -73.01 68.63 27.16
CA ASP A 422 -73.90 67.48 27.29
C ASP A 422 -73.18 66.29 27.99
N LEU A 423 -73.44 66.17 29.29
CA LEU A 423 -73.00 65.06 30.12
C LEU A 423 -74.09 63.98 30.11
N ASP A 424 -73.90 62.90 29.34
CA ASP A 424 -74.85 61.78 29.26
C ASP A 424 -75.30 61.24 30.64
N ALA A 425 -76.61 61.07 30.80
CA ALA A 425 -77.31 60.69 32.02
C ALA A 425 -77.23 59.18 32.41
N ALA A 426 -76.20 58.46 31.95
CA ALA A 426 -76.25 56.99 31.89
C ALA A 426 -75.88 56.23 33.20
N THR A 427 -75.63 56.91 34.31
CA THR A 427 -75.47 56.25 35.63
C THR A 427 -76.31 56.95 36.71
N PRO A 428 -76.81 56.23 37.75
CA PRO A 428 -77.68 56.81 38.78
C PRO A 428 -77.04 57.93 39.62
N ASP A 429 -75.71 58.04 39.58
CA ASP A 429 -74.93 59.15 40.13
C ASP A 429 -74.25 59.98 39.03
N SER A 430 -74.84 60.04 37.82
CA SER A 430 -74.27 60.79 36.71
C SER A 430 -74.14 62.27 37.09
N ALA A 431 -73.10 62.91 36.56
CA ALA A 431 -72.92 64.35 36.62
C ALA A 431 -74.20 65.11 36.28
N THR A 432 -75.04 64.59 35.37
CA THR A 432 -76.35 65.11 35.00
C THR A 432 -77.34 65.10 36.16
N THR A 433 -77.34 64.08 37.01
CA THR A 433 -78.21 63.97 38.20
C THR A 433 -77.77 64.95 39.28
N VAL A 434 -76.46 65.13 39.44
CA VAL A 434 -75.89 66.16 40.33
C VAL A 434 -76.16 67.56 39.77
N LEU A 435 -76.02 67.76 38.45
CA LEU A 435 -76.32 68.99 37.73
C LEU A 435 -77.79 69.35 37.84
N LYS A 436 -78.72 68.41 37.60
CA LYS A 436 -80.16 68.61 37.79
C LYS A 436 -80.50 68.95 39.22
N LYS A 437 -79.87 68.28 40.20
CA LYS A 437 -80.02 68.59 41.62
C LYS A 437 -79.58 70.03 41.94
N TYR A 438 -78.51 70.53 41.32
CA TYR A 438 -78.04 71.91 41.49
C TYR A 438 -78.80 72.94 40.63
N GLU A 439 -79.31 72.55 39.48
CA GLU A 439 -80.15 73.35 38.57
C GLU A 439 -81.56 73.55 39.17
N ASP A 440 -82.11 72.52 39.81
CA ASP A 440 -83.33 72.57 40.62
C ASP A 440 -83.14 73.45 41.87
N LEU A 441 -81.94 73.44 42.47
CA LEU A 441 -81.57 74.37 43.55
C LEU A 441 -81.45 75.82 43.04
N ILE A 442 -80.84 76.07 41.88
CA ILE A 442 -80.75 77.40 41.25
C ILE A 442 -82.14 77.97 40.94
N ASN A 443 -83.06 77.14 40.45
CA ASN A 443 -84.43 77.55 40.13
C ASN A 443 -85.33 77.78 41.36
N THR A 444 -84.89 77.40 42.58
CA THR A 444 -85.65 77.62 43.82
C THR A 444 -85.16 78.80 44.68
N VAL A 445 -84.08 79.51 44.31
CA VAL A 445 -83.58 80.67 45.09
C VAL A 445 -84.16 81.99 44.57
N THR A 446 -85.33 82.36 45.08
CA THR A 446 -85.85 83.74 45.00
C THR A 446 -85.53 84.60 46.23
N ASN A 447 -84.68 84.17 47.18
CA ASN A 447 -84.21 85.05 48.25
C ASN A 447 -82.79 84.68 48.73
N GLY A 448 -81.90 85.68 48.73
CA GLY A 448 -80.45 85.51 48.75
C GLY A 448 -79.81 85.05 50.06
N ALA A 449 -78.63 84.44 49.91
CA ALA A 449 -77.40 84.68 50.68
C ALA A 449 -76.22 83.79 50.22
N ASP A 450 -76.44 82.68 49.51
CA ASP A 450 -75.38 81.66 49.29
C ASP A 450 -75.09 81.30 47.81
N VAL A 451 -75.43 82.19 46.86
CA VAL A 451 -75.23 81.96 45.40
C VAL A 451 -73.74 81.77 45.04
N GLY A 452 -72.83 82.51 45.69
CA GLY A 452 -71.39 82.36 45.48
C GLY A 452 -70.86 81.00 45.96
N LYS A 453 -71.43 80.45 47.04
CA LYS A 453 -71.04 79.14 47.58
C LYS A 453 -71.56 78.00 46.70
N LEU A 454 -72.83 78.06 46.27
CA LEU A 454 -73.39 77.08 45.33
C LEU A 454 -72.70 77.12 43.97
N GLY A 455 -72.37 78.31 43.45
CA GLY A 455 -71.61 78.46 42.20
C GLY A 455 -70.18 77.92 42.30
N ALA A 456 -69.54 78.07 43.47
CA ALA A 456 -68.23 77.49 43.74
C ALA A 456 -68.27 75.96 43.87
N GLU A 457 -69.31 75.40 44.51
CA GLU A 457 -69.54 73.95 44.59
C GLU A 457 -69.87 73.35 43.22
N TYR A 458 -70.66 74.04 42.40
CA TYR A 458 -70.93 73.68 41.02
C TYR A 458 -69.66 73.66 40.16
N SER A 459 -68.84 74.72 40.25
CA SER A 459 -67.56 74.82 39.53
C SER A 459 -66.58 73.74 40.00
N ARG A 460 -66.59 73.39 41.29
CA ARG A 460 -65.79 72.29 41.86
C ARG A 460 -66.26 70.93 41.33
N GLY A 461 -67.57 70.67 41.27
CA GLY A 461 -68.11 69.44 40.70
C GLY A 461 -67.74 69.28 39.21
N TRP A 462 -67.84 70.36 38.43
CA TRP A 462 -67.37 70.37 37.03
C TRP A 462 -65.87 70.08 36.91
N ALA A 463 -65.06 70.69 37.78
CA ALA A 463 -63.62 70.43 37.81
C ALA A 463 -63.33 68.96 38.18
N GLU A 464 -64.03 68.38 39.15
CA GLU A 464 -63.88 66.97 39.55
C GLU A 464 -64.28 66.00 38.43
N ILE A 465 -65.36 66.28 37.69
CA ILE A 465 -65.78 65.50 36.52
C ILE A 465 -64.76 65.61 35.39
N ALA A 466 -64.28 66.82 35.10
CA ALA A 466 -63.26 67.05 34.09
C ALA A 466 -61.95 66.33 34.47
N ILE A 467 -61.55 66.38 35.74
CA ILE A 467 -60.40 65.65 36.27
C ILE A 467 -60.60 64.14 36.14
N ALA A 468 -61.78 63.61 36.49
CA ALA A 468 -62.08 62.18 36.37
C ALA A 468 -62.02 61.69 34.91
N ARG A 469 -62.49 62.50 33.96
CA ARG A 469 -62.42 62.19 32.51
C ARG A 469 -61.00 62.31 31.97
N VAL A 470 -60.23 63.28 32.43
CA VAL A 470 -58.79 63.38 32.12
C VAL A 470 -58.05 62.17 32.67
N GLN A 471 -58.34 61.72 33.90
CA GLN A 471 -57.76 60.51 34.47
C GLN A 471 -58.16 59.25 33.68
N GLN A 472 -59.41 59.16 33.23
CA GLN A 472 -59.87 58.06 32.37
C GLN A 472 -59.16 58.08 31.00
N SER A 473 -58.99 59.26 30.40
CA SER A 473 -58.21 59.44 29.17
C SER A 473 -56.74 59.05 29.36
N ILE A 474 -56.13 59.41 30.50
CA ILE A 474 -54.76 59.00 30.84
C ILE A 474 -54.68 57.48 30.98
N ALA A 475 -55.68 56.83 31.59
CA ALA A 475 -55.72 55.37 31.72
C ALA A 475 -55.79 54.68 30.34
N PHE A 476 -56.63 55.17 29.42
CA PHE A 476 -56.65 54.65 28.04
C PHE A 476 -55.34 54.91 27.28
N GLY A 477 -54.70 56.06 27.50
CA GLY A 477 -53.37 56.36 26.95
C GLY A 477 -52.27 55.44 27.47
N GLN A 478 -52.30 55.10 28.76
CA GLN A 478 -51.38 54.13 29.37
C GLN A 478 -51.61 52.71 28.84
N GLU A 479 -52.86 52.31 28.62
CA GLU A 479 -53.19 51.03 27.99
C GLU A 479 -52.68 50.94 26.55
N ALA A 480 -52.90 52.00 25.74
CA ALA A 480 -52.39 52.07 24.39
C ALA A 480 -50.84 52.01 24.34
N ALA A 481 -50.17 52.70 25.27
CA ALA A 481 -48.71 52.64 25.41
C ALA A 481 -48.22 51.23 25.76
N SER A 482 -48.87 50.52 26.70
CA SER A 482 -48.56 49.13 27.03
C SER A 482 -48.72 48.21 25.81
N ARG A 483 -49.79 48.38 25.04
CA ARG A 483 -50.06 47.58 23.83
C ARG A 483 -49.04 47.84 22.71
N LEU A 484 -48.52 49.07 22.61
CA LEU A 484 -47.43 49.40 21.68
C LEU A 484 -46.09 48.76 22.11
N ASP A 485 -45.84 48.64 23.41
CA ASP A 485 -44.65 47.98 23.96
C ASP A 485 -44.69 46.47 23.69
N ASP A 486 -45.86 45.84 23.83
CA ASP A 486 -46.09 44.45 23.41
C ASP A 486 -45.80 44.26 21.91
N LEU A 487 -46.24 45.22 21.08
CA LEU A 487 -46.04 45.20 19.62
C LEU A 487 -44.55 45.31 19.24
N ARG A 488 -43.79 46.14 19.97
CA ARG A 488 -42.33 46.23 19.81
C ARG A 488 -41.63 44.92 20.15
N THR A 489 -42.04 44.27 21.24
CA THR A 489 -41.48 42.97 21.65
C THR A 489 -41.66 41.93 20.54
N TYR A 490 -42.83 41.88 19.92
CA TYR A 490 -43.08 40.97 18.78
C TYR A 490 -42.23 41.27 17.53
N ILE A 491 -41.93 42.54 17.25
CA ILE A 491 -41.05 42.93 16.14
C ILE A 491 -39.60 42.50 16.43
N GLU A 492 -39.13 42.66 17.66
CA GLU A 492 -37.79 42.25 18.09
C GLU A 492 -37.62 40.72 18.02
N GLU A 493 -38.65 39.98 18.42
CA GLU A 493 -38.70 38.52 18.26
C GLU A 493 -38.55 38.13 16.77
N ALA A 494 -39.32 38.74 15.86
CA ALA A 494 -39.21 38.52 14.41
C ALA A 494 -37.78 38.74 13.88
N GLY A 495 -37.11 39.81 14.32
CA GLY A 495 -35.70 40.07 14.00
C GLY A 495 -34.73 39.02 14.57
N GLY A 496 -35.06 38.38 15.69
CA GLY A 496 -34.34 37.22 16.22
C GLY A 496 -34.39 36.01 15.27
N TRP A 497 -35.58 35.71 14.71
CA TRP A 497 -35.76 34.59 13.78
C TRP A 497 -34.99 34.76 12.47
N THR A 498 -34.99 35.97 11.91
CA THR A 498 -34.21 36.28 10.69
C THR A 498 -32.71 36.03 10.90
N ARG A 499 -32.14 36.46 12.03
CA ARG A 499 -30.73 36.23 12.35
C ARG A 499 -30.37 34.74 12.43
N ILE A 500 -31.28 33.92 12.93
CA ILE A 500 -31.05 32.46 13.01
C ILE A 500 -31.14 31.82 11.62
N ALA A 501 -32.06 32.26 10.75
CA ALA A 501 -32.09 31.82 9.36
C ALA A 501 -30.80 32.20 8.61
N GLU A 502 -30.28 33.40 8.82
CA GLU A 502 -28.99 33.85 8.27
C GLU A 502 -27.83 32.93 8.72
N THR A 503 -27.81 32.47 9.98
CA THR A 503 -26.77 31.53 10.44
C THR A 503 -26.80 30.19 9.70
N PHE A 504 -27.97 29.65 9.39
CA PHE A 504 -28.08 28.41 8.60
C PHE A 504 -27.67 28.61 7.13
N ILE A 505 -27.98 29.77 6.54
CA ILE A 505 -27.52 30.10 5.17
C ILE A 505 -26.00 30.16 5.13
N VAL A 506 -25.36 30.79 6.12
CA VAL A 506 -23.90 30.85 6.22
C VAL A 506 -23.30 29.45 6.39
N GLU A 507 -23.85 28.59 7.25
CA GLU A 507 -23.41 27.20 7.42
C GLU A 507 -23.48 26.42 6.09
N ALA A 508 -24.59 26.53 5.35
CA ALA A 508 -24.74 25.90 4.03
C ALA A 508 -23.74 26.44 3.00
N GLN A 509 -23.47 27.75 3.00
CA GLN A 509 -22.47 28.36 2.13
C GLN A 509 -21.05 27.85 2.43
N THR A 510 -20.71 27.65 3.70
CA THR A 510 -19.43 27.05 4.11
C THR A 510 -19.30 25.63 3.54
N HIS A 511 -20.31 24.78 3.68
CA HIS A 511 -20.27 23.42 3.14
C HIS A 511 -20.18 23.36 1.62
N ILE A 512 -20.85 24.28 0.90
CA ILE A 512 -20.70 24.41 -0.56
C ILE A 512 -19.27 24.80 -0.94
N ALA A 513 -18.64 25.71 -0.18
CA ALA A 513 -17.26 26.10 -0.42
C ALA A 513 -16.28 24.93 -0.20
N GLU A 514 -16.48 24.13 0.85
CA GLU A 514 -15.70 22.90 1.11
C GLU A 514 -15.84 21.90 -0.05
N ALA A 515 -17.07 21.66 -0.53
CA ALA A 515 -17.31 20.79 -1.68
C ALA A 515 -16.56 21.26 -2.95
N ASN A 516 -16.56 22.57 -3.22
CA ASN A 516 -15.85 23.15 -4.36
C ASN A 516 -14.33 22.94 -4.26
N THR A 517 -13.75 23.05 -3.07
CA THR A 517 -12.32 22.77 -2.83
C THR A 517 -12.00 21.31 -3.15
N ILE A 518 -12.79 20.36 -2.66
CA ILE A 518 -12.59 18.92 -2.89
C ILE A 518 -12.71 18.59 -4.39
N MET A 519 -13.67 19.20 -5.10
CA MET A 519 -13.81 19.02 -6.56
C MET A 519 -12.63 19.60 -7.34
N ALA A 520 -12.03 20.70 -6.88
CA ALA A 520 -10.83 21.27 -7.48
C ALA A 520 -9.62 20.34 -7.30
N GLU A 521 -9.45 19.76 -6.12
CA GLU A 521 -8.40 18.76 -5.83
C GLU A 521 -8.57 17.50 -6.68
N ALA A 522 -9.79 16.96 -6.77
CA ALA A 522 -10.12 15.83 -7.64
C ALA A 522 -9.77 16.13 -9.11
N THR A 523 -10.11 17.32 -9.60
CA THR A 523 -9.77 17.76 -10.95
C THR A 523 -8.25 17.81 -11.16
N GLN A 524 -7.50 18.30 -10.17
CA GLN A 524 -6.04 18.31 -10.21
C GLN A 524 -5.46 16.90 -10.30
N HIS A 525 -5.91 15.96 -9.46
CA HIS A 525 -5.46 14.57 -9.50
C HIS A 525 -5.76 13.90 -10.85
N SER A 526 -6.95 14.14 -11.42
CA SER A 526 -7.32 13.67 -12.76
C SER A 526 -6.37 14.21 -13.84
N ASN A 527 -6.07 15.52 -13.81
CA ASN A 527 -5.16 16.14 -14.78
C ASN A 527 -3.73 15.60 -14.66
N THR A 528 -3.24 15.38 -13.44
CA THR A 528 -1.92 14.76 -13.20
C THR A 528 -1.87 13.32 -13.73
N ALA A 529 -2.92 12.52 -13.48
CA ALA A 529 -3.00 11.16 -14.01
C ALA A 529 -2.94 11.13 -15.54
N GLN A 530 -3.73 11.98 -16.21
CA GLN A 530 -3.73 12.09 -17.67
C GLN A 530 -2.37 12.53 -18.23
N ALA A 531 -1.74 13.52 -17.61
CA ALA A 531 -0.41 13.98 -18.04
C ALA A 531 0.65 12.87 -17.92
N ASN A 532 0.61 12.10 -16.83
CA ASN A 532 1.51 10.96 -16.63
C ASN A 532 1.28 9.86 -17.66
N MET A 533 0.03 9.52 -17.99
CA MET A 533 -0.28 8.52 -19.03
C MET A 533 0.24 8.95 -20.41
N LEU A 534 0.06 10.23 -20.79
CA LEU A 534 0.58 10.73 -22.07
C LEU A 534 2.10 10.67 -22.16
N LEU A 535 2.81 10.89 -21.05
CA LEU A 535 4.26 10.71 -21.00
C LEU A 535 4.64 9.23 -21.08
N ALA A 536 3.94 8.36 -20.37
CA ALA A 536 4.17 6.93 -20.42
C ALA A 536 4.04 6.36 -21.84
N ASP A 537 3.01 6.77 -22.58
CA ASP A 537 2.78 6.35 -23.96
C ASP A 537 3.92 6.78 -24.89
N LYS A 538 4.39 8.03 -24.78
CA LYS A 538 5.52 8.53 -25.58
C LYS A 538 6.80 7.74 -25.33
N PHE A 539 7.12 7.49 -24.06
CA PHE A 539 8.30 6.69 -23.71
C PHE A 539 8.18 5.25 -24.24
N LYS A 540 6.98 4.67 -24.20
CA LYS A 540 6.71 3.32 -24.69
C LYS A 540 6.80 3.21 -26.21
N GLU A 541 6.31 4.21 -26.94
CA GLU A 541 6.42 4.29 -28.40
C GLU A 541 7.88 4.31 -28.83
N GLU A 542 8.67 5.25 -28.30
CA GLU A 542 10.10 5.36 -28.60
C GLU A 542 10.88 4.10 -28.16
N ALA A 543 10.55 3.53 -27.00
CA ALA A 543 11.14 2.27 -26.55
C ALA A 543 10.86 1.10 -27.52
N ASN A 544 9.64 1.00 -28.04
CA ASN A 544 9.28 -0.05 -29.00
C ASN A 544 10.04 0.12 -30.31
N GLU A 545 10.17 1.34 -30.84
CA GLU A 545 10.94 1.61 -32.06
C GLU A 545 12.39 1.15 -31.91
N ARG A 546 13.07 1.61 -30.85
CA ARG A 546 14.48 1.28 -30.58
C ARG A 546 14.69 -0.22 -30.34
N ARG A 547 13.80 -0.87 -29.56
CA ARG A 547 13.87 -2.33 -29.33
C ARG A 547 13.70 -3.09 -30.64
N ASN A 548 12.70 -2.73 -31.45
CA ASN A 548 12.41 -3.42 -32.69
C ASN A 548 13.56 -3.27 -33.70
N GLU A 549 14.21 -2.11 -33.76
CA GLU A 549 15.42 -1.89 -34.55
C GLU A 549 16.56 -2.81 -34.08
N ALA A 550 16.88 -2.82 -32.79
CA ALA A 550 17.93 -3.68 -32.23
C ALA A 550 17.66 -5.17 -32.49
N TRP A 551 16.42 -5.62 -32.29
CA TRP A 551 16.01 -7.01 -32.53
C TRP A 551 16.07 -7.39 -34.01
N THR A 552 15.71 -6.49 -34.92
CA THR A 552 15.82 -6.73 -36.37
C THR A 552 17.27 -6.95 -36.77
N ILE A 553 18.19 -6.16 -36.21
CA ILE A 553 19.63 -6.32 -36.42
C ILE A 553 20.12 -7.68 -35.90
N TRP A 554 19.71 -8.08 -34.70
CA TRP A 554 20.12 -9.35 -34.10
C TRP A 554 19.57 -10.59 -34.84
N GLN A 555 18.36 -10.52 -35.39
CA GLN A 555 17.78 -11.62 -36.18
C GLN A 555 18.48 -11.81 -37.54
N SER A 556 19.10 -10.76 -38.07
CA SER A 556 19.75 -10.77 -39.38
C SER A 556 21.26 -10.54 -39.27
N PRO A 557 22.04 -11.47 -38.70
CA PRO A 557 23.48 -11.28 -38.48
C PRO A 557 24.26 -10.98 -39.78
N ASN A 558 23.76 -11.44 -40.93
CA ASN A 558 24.37 -11.18 -42.24
C ASN A 558 24.13 -9.74 -42.77
N GLN A 559 23.18 -8.98 -42.23
CA GLN A 559 22.95 -7.59 -42.64
C GLN A 559 23.98 -6.60 -42.07
N MET A 560 24.76 -7.02 -41.06
CA MET A 560 25.83 -6.21 -40.50
C MET A 560 27.16 -6.34 -41.24
N SER A 561 27.27 -7.21 -42.27
CA SER A 561 28.36 -7.08 -43.23
C SER A 561 28.19 -5.70 -43.88
N PRO A 562 29.15 -4.77 -43.71
CA PRO A 562 29.03 -3.45 -44.30
C PRO A 562 29.01 -3.64 -45.82
N ASN A 563 27.82 -3.57 -46.40
CA ASN A 563 27.71 -3.31 -47.81
C ASN A 563 28.21 -1.86 -47.93
N TYR A 564 29.51 -1.70 -48.24
CA TYR A 564 30.23 -0.43 -48.39
C TYR A 564 29.68 0.46 -49.53
N THR A 565 28.39 0.31 -49.87
CA THR A 565 27.67 1.06 -50.90
C THR A 565 26.80 2.19 -50.31
N LEU A 566 27.07 2.62 -49.07
CA LEU A 566 26.48 3.83 -48.45
C LEU A 566 27.20 5.13 -48.88
N GLY A 567 27.49 5.24 -50.18
CA GLY A 567 28.17 6.41 -50.78
C GLY A 567 27.32 7.29 -51.70
N GLN A 568 26.04 6.96 -51.96
CA GLN A 568 25.27 7.67 -53.00
C GLN A 568 23.77 7.88 -52.70
N ARG A 569 23.40 8.24 -51.48
CA ARG A 569 22.09 8.87 -51.23
C ARG A 569 22.31 10.17 -50.47
N GLY A 570 22.52 11.27 -51.20
CA GLY A 570 22.63 12.60 -50.59
C GLY A 570 23.31 13.70 -51.41
N GLN A 571 23.73 13.45 -52.65
CA GLN A 571 24.17 14.52 -53.55
C GLN A 571 23.43 14.43 -54.89
N SER A 572 22.21 14.94 -54.91
CA SER A 572 21.57 15.47 -56.12
C SER A 572 20.87 16.75 -55.72
N ALA A 573 21.19 17.81 -56.46
CA ALA A 573 20.88 19.22 -56.26
C ALA A 573 19.40 19.56 -56.04
#